data_AF-A0A2G7GW55-F1
#
_entry.id   AF-A0A2G7GW55-F1
#
_cell.length_a   1.000
_cell.length_b   1.000
_cell.length_c   1.000
_cell.angle_alpha   90.00
_cell.angle_beta   90.00
_cell.angle_gamma   90.00
#
_symmetry.space_group_name_H-M   'P 1'
#
loop_
_entity.id
_entity.type
_entity.pdbx_description
1 polymer ?
#
loop_
_entity_poly.entity_id
_entity_poly.type
_entity_poly.pdbx_seq_one_letter_code
_entity_poly.pdbx_strand_id
1 'polypeptide(L)'
;MKALAGKPAEQAALIDAWLDSHTKQVEMEQSVVQNLGTTGKGLNWWQGALANSVTPSLLGPAAAQDLTTGHTRKLSEAHTGLGFSLAPMPVGLKTTVTRDALDLSNHSVAVLKAMLGAVAARDRHAVAAAYARRNGGKTLSAALGELVLDANVRGPLMALVPPPVNEETLTLDAFLEQIAVGLVYSNQSAAEMNTDTLDERRHSNPASLLSHFGYTAGPLILGRWGLQMRVFTPKGKGSRWQTPIVAFRGTEGVQFDVQGKAAADRAKAGGGSVQAQAAARRGGIEGTVDTVIGDASPTQIGWLQVQPNQDLIEANLARVKGKAISTGHSLGGAIAQLVPALYPAEFDQVVTFQAANIDRAMVDRMRTYNAGSGRADPVTARHYRIEGDVVPTAGEKPLDGQIYYFDRVSRDRGSNKPFTNDAAMNASAGHVTPMLTTYLRGQRTLSPDLQEIVDNGLRDEATLSAKPGEKVQEVGAVFGGSYSTAQDPRIVTEGNRRLATGKIHMMPGEDPFEEVVYANIAYNTLLSHIENLAADRSIKTFEQFRKRAEPLLSGTAPLPLDPDDVTLSKVLNMDHMETDYDARPYVGYSGTMPVYPKKYAPIRSYLENGVPVAVGVQNLVRAQLIVVWEAWRGQ
;
A
#
# COMPACT_ATOMS: atom_id res chain seq x y z
N MET A 1 34.21 9.26 24.33
CA MET A 1 34.03 8.25 23.26
C MET A 1 35.28 7.42 22.98
N LYS A 2 36.39 7.97 22.46
CA LYS A 2 37.60 7.17 22.14
C LYS A 2 38.20 6.43 23.34
N ALA A 3 38.19 7.04 24.52
CA ALA A 3 38.62 6.41 25.77
C ALA A 3 37.73 5.22 26.22
N LEU A 4 36.56 5.05 25.60
CA LEU A 4 35.59 3.97 25.89
C LEU A 4 35.61 2.89 24.80
N ALA A 5 36.64 2.83 23.95
CA ALA A 5 36.73 1.82 22.89
C ALA A 5 36.67 0.41 23.47
N GLY A 6 35.93 -0.50 22.82
CA GLY A 6 35.67 -1.85 23.32
C GLY A 6 34.70 -1.92 24.53
N LYS A 7 34.08 -0.79 24.93
CA LYS A 7 33.12 -0.74 26.04
C LYS A 7 31.73 -0.28 25.57
N PRO A 8 30.98 -1.15 24.87
CA PRO A 8 29.76 -0.75 24.18
C PRO A 8 28.64 -0.23 25.10
N ALA A 9 28.55 -0.74 26.34
CA ALA A 9 27.55 -0.28 27.31
C ALA A 9 27.83 1.15 27.82
N GLU A 10 29.10 1.47 28.10
CA GLU A 10 29.51 2.82 28.53
C GLU A 10 29.35 3.83 27.39
N GLN A 11 29.68 3.43 26.16
CA GLN A 11 29.46 4.25 24.96
C GLN A 11 27.97 4.52 24.71
N ALA A 12 27.12 3.50 24.85
CA ALA A 12 25.67 3.65 24.70
C ALA A 12 25.08 4.58 25.77
N ALA A 13 25.46 4.43 27.04
CA ALA A 13 25.00 5.28 28.13
C ALA A 13 25.39 6.76 27.94
N LEU A 14 26.58 7.02 27.39
CA LEU A 14 27.01 8.39 27.09
C LEU A 14 26.23 9.01 25.93
N ILE A 15 25.92 8.25 24.88
CA ILE A 15 25.06 8.71 23.78
C ILE A 15 23.65 9.02 24.31
N ASP A 16 23.10 8.12 25.12
CA ASP A 16 21.79 8.25 25.75
C ASP A 16 21.66 9.51 26.61
N ALA A 17 22.58 9.70 27.57
CA ALA A 17 22.61 10.89 28.42
C ALA A 17 22.79 12.19 27.61
N TRP A 18 23.53 12.14 26.50
CA TRP A 18 23.68 13.28 25.61
C TRP A 18 22.37 13.61 24.88
N LEU A 19 21.69 12.60 24.32
CA LEU A 19 20.39 12.79 23.65
C LEU A 19 19.36 13.37 24.63
N ASP A 20 19.26 12.83 25.84
CA ASP A 20 18.32 13.31 26.85
C ASP A 20 18.58 14.76 27.26
N SER A 21 19.84 15.13 27.49
CA SER A 21 20.22 16.49 27.91
C SER A 21 20.08 17.56 26.82
N HIS A 22 19.96 17.15 25.55
CA HIS A 22 19.84 18.06 24.40
C HIS A 22 18.49 17.97 23.71
N THR A 23 17.55 17.20 24.28
CA THR A 23 16.16 17.16 23.86
C THR A 23 15.40 18.29 24.54
N LYS A 24 14.65 19.07 23.75
CA LYS A 24 13.79 20.15 24.25
C LYS A 24 12.37 19.93 23.76
N GLN A 25 11.40 20.32 24.57
CA GLN A 25 10.03 20.47 24.12
C GLN A 25 9.91 21.72 23.22
N VAL A 26 9.40 21.53 22.00
CA VAL A 26 9.17 22.60 21.02
C VAL A 26 7.67 22.72 20.75
N GLU A 27 7.16 23.96 20.69
CA GLU A 27 5.77 24.24 20.32
C GLU A 27 5.51 23.92 18.84
N MET A 28 4.41 23.21 18.55
CA MET A 28 4.07 22.75 17.19
C MET A 28 3.90 23.89 16.17
N GLU A 29 3.33 25.06 16.55
CA GLU A 29 3.15 26.21 15.63
C GLU A 29 4.50 26.74 15.09
N GLN A 30 5.56 26.73 15.90
CA GLN A 30 6.90 27.17 15.48
C GLN A 30 7.60 26.12 14.60
N SER A 31 7.34 24.83 14.84
CA SER A 31 7.87 23.70 14.08
C SER A 31 7.29 23.61 12.67
N VAL A 32 5.98 23.87 12.50
CA VAL A 32 5.31 23.83 11.18
C VAL A 32 5.90 24.88 10.22
N VAL A 33 6.17 26.09 10.71
CA VAL A 33 6.80 27.16 9.91
C VAL A 33 8.28 26.83 9.62
N GLN A 34 8.98 26.19 10.56
CA GLN A 34 10.37 25.75 10.36
C GLN A 34 10.50 24.60 9.35
N ASN A 35 9.56 23.66 9.33
CA ASN A 35 9.62 22.47 8.47
C ASN A 35 9.01 22.68 7.07
N LEU A 36 8.04 23.59 6.91
CA LEU A 36 7.33 23.82 5.64
C LEU A 36 7.74 25.11 4.90
N GLY A 37 8.62 25.95 5.49
CA GLY A 37 9.02 27.24 4.92
C GLY A 37 7.85 28.20 4.71
N THR A 38 7.95 29.11 3.73
CA THR A 38 6.90 30.11 3.43
C THR A 38 5.57 29.50 2.98
N THR A 39 5.56 28.23 2.56
CA THR A 39 4.37 27.47 2.13
C THR A 39 3.43 27.19 3.30
N GLY A 40 3.95 27.08 4.53
CA GLY A 40 3.15 26.93 5.75
C GLY A 40 2.21 28.12 6.04
N LYS A 41 2.45 29.30 5.45
CA LYS A 41 1.55 30.46 5.56
C LYS A 41 0.30 30.36 4.68
N GLY A 42 0.26 29.44 3.71
CA GLY A 42 -0.82 29.28 2.72
C GLY A 42 -1.81 28.15 3.00
N LEU A 43 -1.72 27.47 4.16
CA LEU A 43 -2.52 26.28 4.51
C LEU A 43 -4.04 26.48 4.44
N ASN A 44 -4.53 27.71 4.63
CA ASN A 44 -5.97 28.02 4.54
C ASN A 44 -6.58 27.83 3.14
N TRP A 45 -5.77 27.84 2.07
CA TRP A 45 -6.25 27.65 0.68
C TRP A 45 -6.13 26.20 0.20
N TRP A 46 -5.13 25.46 0.69
CA TRP A 46 -4.87 24.05 0.34
C TRP A 46 -5.90 23.07 0.90
N GLN A 47 -6.49 23.38 2.06
CA GLN A 47 -7.63 22.65 2.60
C GLN A 47 -8.80 22.58 1.59
N GLY A 48 -8.98 23.59 0.74
CA GLY A 48 -10.04 23.63 -0.28
C GLY A 48 -9.76 22.82 -1.56
N ALA A 49 -8.49 22.62 -1.93
CA ALA A 49 -8.12 21.83 -3.11
C ALA A 49 -8.12 20.31 -2.81
N LEU A 50 -7.71 19.94 -1.59
CA LEU A 50 -7.85 18.56 -1.09
C LEU A 50 -9.32 18.19 -0.85
N ALA A 51 -10.15 19.15 -0.38
CA ALA A 51 -11.60 18.99 -0.15
C ALA A 51 -12.42 18.54 -1.37
N ASN A 52 -11.88 18.66 -2.60
CA ASN A 52 -12.54 18.24 -3.83
C ASN A 52 -12.10 16.86 -4.36
N SER A 53 -11.30 16.10 -3.59
CA SER A 53 -10.94 14.71 -3.88
C SER A 53 -11.58 13.77 -2.84
N VAL A 54 -11.73 12.48 -3.13
CA VAL A 54 -12.30 11.46 -2.21
C VAL A 54 -11.42 11.25 -0.95
N THR A 55 -10.21 11.81 -0.95
CA THR A 55 -9.16 11.66 0.07
C THR A 55 -9.51 12.21 1.47
N PRO A 56 -10.13 13.40 1.67
CA PRO A 56 -10.34 13.96 3.01
C PRO A 56 -11.58 13.41 3.73
N SER A 57 -12.60 12.94 3.00
CA SER A 57 -13.74 12.29 3.64
C SER A 57 -13.28 11.03 4.37
N LEU A 58 -12.32 10.29 3.82
CA LEU A 58 -11.74 9.06 4.38
C LEU A 58 -10.74 9.27 5.54
N LEU A 59 -10.04 10.40 5.57
CA LEU A 59 -8.85 10.58 6.42
C LEU A 59 -9.17 11.25 7.78
N GLY A 60 -10.19 12.10 7.86
CA GLY A 60 -10.54 12.83 9.08
C GLY A 60 -9.49 13.88 9.50
N PRO A 61 -9.78 14.72 10.52
CA PRO A 61 -8.97 15.90 10.86
C PRO A 61 -7.54 15.58 11.33
N ALA A 62 -7.34 14.44 12.01
CA ALA A 62 -6.03 14.03 12.51
C ALA A 62 -5.09 13.59 11.38
N ALA A 63 -5.58 12.84 10.40
CA ALA A 63 -4.78 12.47 9.22
C ALA A 63 -4.55 13.69 8.31
N ALA A 64 -5.50 14.63 8.22
CA ALA A 64 -5.28 15.91 7.55
C ALA A 64 -4.22 16.77 8.27
N GLN A 65 -4.13 16.69 9.60
CA GLN A 65 -3.09 17.32 10.39
C GLN A 65 -1.73 16.60 10.22
N ASP A 66 -1.71 15.28 10.10
CA ASP A 66 -0.51 14.50 9.79
C ASP A 66 0.00 14.78 8.37
N LEU A 67 -0.90 14.83 7.37
CA LEU A 67 -0.63 15.21 5.99
C LEU A 67 -0.06 16.62 5.84
N THR A 68 -0.50 17.54 6.69
CA THR A 68 -0.07 18.94 6.64
C THR A 68 1.18 19.23 7.47
N THR A 69 1.59 18.33 8.38
CA THR A 69 2.72 18.58 9.29
C THR A 69 3.86 17.56 9.20
N GLY A 70 3.66 16.38 8.62
CA GLY A 70 4.71 15.35 8.49
C GLY A 70 5.24 14.85 9.85
N HIS A 71 4.39 14.81 10.89
CA HIS A 71 4.83 14.65 12.28
C HIS A 71 4.22 13.44 12.99
N THR A 72 4.55 12.22 12.56
CA THR A 72 4.02 11.01 13.22
C THR A 72 4.87 10.48 14.37
N ARG A 73 6.04 11.08 14.66
CA ARG A 73 7.11 10.37 15.41
C ARG A 73 7.21 10.60 16.93
N LYS A 74 6.49 11.55 17.52
CA LYS A 74 6.27 11.67 18.98
C LYS A 74 5.38 12.88 19.24
N LEU A 75 4.25 12.69 19.92
CA LEU A 75 3.59 13.78 20.65
C LEU A 75 3.90 13.54 22.12
N SER A 76 4.61 14.45 22.78
CA SER A 76 4.56 14.51 24.24
C SER A 76 3.20 15.12 24.62
N GLU A 77 2.57 14.53 25.64
CA GLU A 77 1.24 14.83 26.22
C GLU A 77 0.54 16.09 25.70
N ALA A 78 -0.61 15.89 25.02
CA ALA A 78 -1.52 16.99 24.72
C ALA A 78 -2.17 17.49 26.03
N HIS A 79 -1.85 18.70 26.45
CA HIS A 79 -2.59 19.36 27.53
C HIS A 79 -3.87 19.99 26.97
N THR A 80 -4.99 19.28 27.03
CA THR A 80 -6.32 19.85 26.75
C THR A 80 -6.87 20.57 28.00
N GLY A 81 -6.88 21.90 27.99
CA GLY A 81 -7.72 22.69 28.88
C GLY A 81 -9.15 22.73 28.33
N LEU A 82 -10.08 22.01 28.97
CA LEU A 82 -11.52 22.04 28.61
C LEU A 82 -12.16 23.34 29.11
N GLY A 83 -12.34 24.31 28.21
CA GLY A 83 -13.28 25.41 28.39
C GLY A 83 -14.57 25.12 27.62
N PHE A 84 -15.59 24.59 28.28
CA PHE A 84 -16.93 24.45 27.68
C PHE A 84 -17.60 25.83 27.61
N SER A 85 -17.92 26.29 26.40
CA SER A 85 -18.82 27.43 26.17
C SER A 85 -19.89 27.03 25.16
N LEU A 86 -21.16 27.19 25.55
CA LEU A 86 -22.37 26.90 24.77
C LEU A 86 -22.74 28.12 23.92
N ALA A 87 -22.07 28.35 22.79
CA ALA A 87 -22.53 29.27 21.75
C ALA A 87 -21.88 28.95 20.38
N PRO A 88 -22.56 29.21 19.24
CA PRO A 88 -22.09 28.82 17.92
C PRO A 88 -21.20 29.92 17.32
N MET A 89 -19.90 29.66 17.13
CA MET A 89 -18.95 30.32 16.18
C MET A 89 -17.52 29.75 16.36
N PRO A 90 -16.56 30.08 15.47
CA PRO A 90 -15.83 29.15 14.58
C PRO A 90 -14.82 28.23 15.30
N VAL A 91 -14.55 27.08 14.67
CA VAL A 91 -13.60 26.06 15.14
C VAL A 91 -12.19 26.63 15.25
N GLY A 92 -11.81 27.03 16.46
CA GLY A 92 -10.46 27.45 16.83
C GLY A 92 -9.99 26.72 18.08
N LEU A 93 -9.89 25.39 18.00
CA LEU A 93 -9.19 24.59 19.02
C LEU A 93 -7.69 24.89 18.90
N LYS A 94 -7.16 25.80 19.72
CA LYS A 94 -5.70 25.89 19.93
C LYS A 94 -5.28 24.79 20.91
N THR A 95 -5.03 23.60 20.38
CA THR A 95 -4.34 22.54 21.13
C THR A 95 -2.84 22.82 21.03
N THR A 96 -2.22 23.28 22.12
CA THR A 96 -0.76 23.40 22.17
C THR A 96 -0.19 21.99 22.36
N VAL A 97 0.30 21.40 21.27
CA VAL A 97 1.03 20.15 21.32
C VAL A 97 2.52 20.49 21.32
N THR A 98 3.26 19.96 22.30
CA THR A 98 4.72 20.05 22.31
C THR A 98 5.32 18.75 21.83
N ARG A 99 6.50 18.83 21.21
CA ARG A 99 7.26 17.66 20.82
C ARG A 99 8.70 17.77 21.30
N ASP A 100 9.21 16.65 21.77
CA ASP A 100 10.64 16.46 22.01
C ASP A 100 11.40 16.47 20.68
N ALA A 101 12.23 17.49 20.47
CA ALA A 101 13.16 17.55 19.35
C ALA A 101 14.57 17.82 19.88
N LEU A 102 15.58 17.36 19.14
CA LEU A 102 16.94 17.75 19.45
C LEU A 102 17.09 19.26 19.23
N ASP A 103 17.85 19.95 20.08
CA ASP A 103 18.29 21.31 19.76
C ASP A 103 19.17 21.25 18.50
N LEU A 104 18.57 21.55 17.34
CA LEU A 104 19.20 21.47 16.02
C LEU A 104 20.20 22.61 15.76
N SER A 105 20.73 23.27 16.80
CA SER A 105 21.91 24.11 16.62
C SER A 105 22.99 23.32 15.85
N ASN A 106 23.63 23.96 14.88
CA ASN A 106 24.71 23.35 14.11
C ASN A 106 25.81 22.75 15.01
N HIS A 107 25.97 23.29 16.22
CA HIS A 107 26.91 22.80 17.23
C HIS A 107 26.48 21.45 17.82
N SER A 108 25.24 21.31 18.30
CA SER A 108 24.74 20.07 18.89
C SER A 108 24.81 18.90 17.91
N VAL A 109 24.39 19.13 16.67
CA VAL A 109 24.44 18.12 15.60
C VAL A 109 25.89 17.71 15.30
N ALA A 110 26.83 18.68 15.26
CA ALA A 110 28.24 18.39 15.03
C ALA A 110 28.85 17.55 16.16
N VAL A 111 28.49 17.84 17.42
CA VAL A 111 28.92 17.06 18.59
C VAL A 111 28.39 15.62 18.51
N LEU A 112 27.09 15.44 18.24
CA LEU A 112 26.51 14.10 18.08
C LEU A 112 27.19 13.31 16.94
N LYS A 113 27.40 13.96 15.80
CA LYS A 113 28.11 13.36 14.66
C LYS A 113 29.53 12.93 15.06
N ALA A 114 30.26 13.76 15.81
CA ALA A 114 31.59 13.43 16.30
C ALA A 114 31.55 12.27 17.31
N MET A 115 30.53 12.20 18.17
CA MET A 115 30.35 11.11 19.11
C MET A 115 30.10 9.77 18.41
N LEU A 116 29.15 9.75 17.46
CA LEU A 116 28.85 8.55 16.67
C LEU A 116 30.04 8.14 15.79
N GLY A 117 30.71 9.12 15.16
CA GLY A 117 31.91 8.87 14.35
C GLY A 117 33.11 8.36 15.14
N ALA A 118 33.16 8.60 16.46
CA ALA A 118 34.20 8.09 17.34
C ALA A 118 33.95 6.62 17.79
N VAL A 119 32.78 6.05 17.53
CA VAL A 119 32.53 4.62 17.72
C VAL A 119 33.21 3.84 16.60
N ALA A 120 34.15 2.96 16.95
CA ALA A 120 34.84 2.12 15.97
C ALA A 120 33.83 1.25 15.20
N ALA A 121 34.04 1.08 13.89
CA ALA A 121 33.09 0.36 13.02
C ALA A 121 32.70 -1.03 13.56
N ARG A 122 33.68 -1.78 14.08
CA ARG A 122 33.49 -3.10 14.72
C ARG A 122 32.61 -3.08 15.98
N ASP A 123 32.54 -1.96 16.68
CA ASP A 123 31.81 -1.82 17.94
C ASP A 123 30.37 -1.29 17.72
N ARG A 124 30.06 -0.74 16.54
CA ARG A 124 28.78 -0.04 16.28
C ARG A 124 27.55 -0.91 16.56
N HIS A 125 27.55 -2.17 16.12
CA HIS A 125 26.44 -3.10 16.38
C HIS A 125 26.26 -3.36 17.88
N ALA A 126 27.36 -3.59 18.61
CA ALA A 126 27.31 -3.84 20.04
C ALA A 126 26.83 -2.61 20.83
N VAL A 127 27.25 -1.40 20.42
CA VAL A 127 26.78 -0.13 21.00
C VAL A 127 25.29 0.07 20.74
N ALA A 128 24.82 -0.11 19.50
CA ALA A 128 23.41 0.03 19.16
C ALA A 128 22.52 -0.98 19.94
N ALA A 129 22.98 -2.23 20.08
CA ALA A 129 22.29 -3.24 20.88
C ALA A 129 22.29 -2.90 22.39
N ALA A 130 23.38 -2.34 22.91
CA ALA A 130 23.44 -1.88 24.29
C ALA A 130 22.52 -0.69 24.54
N TYR A 131 22.42 0.25 23.59
CA TYR A 131 21.46 1.35 23.63
C TYR A 131 20.02 0.84 23.68
N ALA A 132 19.66 -0.11 22.80
CA ALA A 132 18.32 -0.67 22.77
C ALA A 132 17.94 -1.38 24.08
N ARG A 133 18.85 -2.18 24.66
CA ARG A 133 18.62 -2.82 25.97
C ARG A 133 18.38 -1.81 27.08
N ARG A 134 19.08 -0.68 27.07
CA ARG A 134 18.92 0.40 28.06
C ARG A 134 17.59 1.13 27.91
N ASN A 135 17.11 1.29 26.67
CA ASN A 135 15.93 2.08 26.33
C ASN A 135 14.67 1.23 26.05
N GLY A 136 14.50 0.12 26.79
CA GLY A 136 13.27 -0.70 26.70
C GLY A 136 13.01 -1.28 25.30
N GLY A 137 14.06 -1.56 24.54
CA GLY A 137 13.99 -2.08 23.17
C GLY A 137 14.02 -0.99 22.07
N LYS A 138 13.90 0.29 22.43
CA LYS A 138 13.97 1.39 21.44
C LYS A 138 15.37 1.49 20.84
N THR A 139 15.46 1.31 19.53
CA THR A 139 16.73 1.33 18.80
C THR A 139 17.35 2.73 18.76
N LEU A 140 18.68 2.81 18.64
CA LEU A 140 19.37 4.10 18.46
C LEU A 140 18.92 4.79 17.17
N SER A 141 18.65 4.03 16.10
CA SER A 141 18.09 4.58 14.86
C SER A 141 16.66 5.10 15.05
N ALA A 142 15.79 4.43 15.82
CA ALA A 142 14.49 5.00 16.16
C ALA A 142 14.63 6.32 16.94
N ALA A 143 15.50 6.38 17.95
CA ALA A 143 15.73 7.59 18.72
C ALA A 143 16.20 8.76 17.85
N LEU A 144 17.21 8.54 16.99
CA LEU A 144 17.68 9.55 16.04
C LEU A 144 16.59 9.94 15.03
N GLY A 145 15.78 8.98 14.58
CA GLY A 145 14.66 9.17 13.69
C GLY A 145 13.55 10.06 14.23
N GLU A 146 13.32 9.98 15.54
CA GLU A 146 12.34 10.80 16.24
C GLU A 146 12.88 12.18 16.61
N LEU A 147 14.15 12.28 17.00
CA LEU A 147 14.76 13.51 17.51
C LEU A 147 15.29 14.44 16.40
N VAL A 148 15.71 13.89 15.26
CA VAL A 148 16.29 14.65 14.13
C VAL A 148 15.39 14.53 12.93
N LEU A 149 14.54 15.54 12.69
CA LEU A 149 13.50 15.49 11.64
C LEU A 149 14.01 15.83 10.24
N ASP A 150 14.95 16.77 10.12
CA ASP A 150 15.52 17.15 8.82
C ASP A 150 16.35 15.98 8.25
N ALA A 151 15.92 15.47 7.09
CA ALA A 151 16.57 14.38 6.40
C ALA A 151 18.02 14.71 5.96
N ASN A 152 18.32 15.98 5.67
CA ASN A 152 19.67 16.43 5.31
C ASN A 152 20.64 16.35 6.50
N VAL A 153 20.12 16.49 7.72
CA VAL A 153 20.88 16.36 8.96
C VAL A 153 20.93 14.90 9.43
N ARG A 154 19.78 14.21 9.37
CA ARG A 154 19.63 12.82 9.83
C ARG A 154 20.44 11.85 8.99
N GLY A 155 20.44 11.97 7.66
CA GLY A 155 21.13 11.03 6.76
C GLY A 155 22.61 10.81 7.13
N PRO A 156 23.42 11.88 7.27
CA PRO A 156 24.81 11.77 7.72
C PRO A 156 25.00 11.14 9.10
N LEU A 157 24.05 11.31 10.03
CA LEU A 157 24.09 10.66 11.34
C LEU A 157 23.75 9.16 11.22
N MET A 158 22.75 8.83 10.39
CA MET A 158 22.32 7.45 10.15
C MET A 158 23.42 6.60 9.49
N ALA A 159 24.28 7.20 8.66
CA ALA A 159 25.45 6.52 8.09
C ALA A 159 26.52 6.12 9.14
N LEU A 160 26.44 6.66 10.36
CA LEU A 160 27.36 6.36 11.46
C LEU A 160 26.80 5.32 12.44
N VAL A 161 25.53 4.98 12.35
CA VAL A 161 24.94 3.84 13.08
C VAL A 161 24.93 2.60 12.19
N PRO A 162 24.83 1.39 12.76
CA PRO A 162 24.66 0.19 11.96
C PRO A 162 23.46 0.30 11.02
N PRO A 163 23.53 -0.25 9.80
CA PRO A 163 22.37 -0.34 8.93
C PRO A 163 21.26 -1.14 9.64
N PRO A 164 19.99 -0.77 9.41
CA PRO A 164 18.86 -1.35 10.15
C PRO A 164 18.60 -2.80 9.77
N VAL A 165 19.01 -3.18 8.57
CA VAL A 165 18.92 -4.52 8.02
C VAL A 165 20.32 -4.95 7.61
N ASN A 166 20.66 -6.21 7.87
CA ASN A 166 21.91 -6.76 7.34
C ASN A 166 21.82 -6.86 5.80
N GLU A 167 22.97 -6.98 5.14
CA GLU A 167 23.03 -6.97 3.68
C GLU A 167 22.21 -8.08 3.03
N GLU A 168 22.19 -9.28 3.60
CA GLU A 168 21.43 -10.41 3.06
C GLU A 168 19.91 -10.15 3.09
N THR A 169 19.41 -9.62 4.21
CA THR A 169 18.00 -9.26 4.35
C THR A 169 17.65 -8.05 3.49
N LEU A 170 18.54 -7.05 3.41
CA LEU A 170 18.35 -5.90 2.53
C LEU A 170 18.29 -6.31 1.05
N THR A 171 19.12 -7.27 0.64
CA THR A 171 19.13 -7.80 -0.73
C THR A 171 17.82 -8.53 -1.04
N LEU A 172 17.38 -9.41 -0.15
CA LEU A 172 16.09 -10.09 -0.28
C LEU A 172 14.94 -9.08 -0.33
N ASP A 173 14.87 -8.17 0.62
CA ASP A 173 13.74 -7.24 0.72
C ASP A 173 13.74 -6.22 -0.44
N ALA A 174 14.90 -5.81 -0.94
CA ALA A 174 14.97 -4.97 -2.15
C ALA A 174 14.57 -5.73 -3.42
N PHE A 175 14.83 -7.05 -3.50
CA PHE A 175 14.29 -7.89 -4.58
C PHE A 175 12.76 -8.06 -4.45
N LEU A 176 12.25 -8.27 -3.22
CA LEU A 176 10.82 -8.34 -2.94
C LEU A 176 10.09 -7.02 -3.27
N GLU A 177 10.75 -5.87 -3.11
CA GLU A 177 10.21 -4.57 -3.55
C GLU A 177 9.95 -4.56 -5.07
N GLN A 178 10.87 -5.12 -5.88
CA GLN A 178 10.68 -5.21 -7.33
C GLN A 178 9.42 -6.01 -7.66
N ILE A 179 9.23 -7.11 -6.93
CA ILE A 179 8.08 -7.98 -7.09
C ILE A 179 6.79 -7.27 -6.68
N ALA A 180 6.77 -6.69 -5.48
CA ALA A 180 5.58 -6.11 -4.87
C ALA A 180 5.15 -4.79 -5.52
N VAL A 181 6.09 -3.95 -5.96
CA VAL A 181 5.80 -2.60 -6.50
C VAL A 181 5.78 -2.60 -8.03
N GLY A 182 6.45 -3.55 -8.69
CA GLY A 182 6.57 -3.63 -10.15
C GLY A 182 5.93 -4.86 -10.74
N LEU A 183 6.55 -6.03 -10.57
CA LEU A 183 6.22 -7.22 -11.36
C LEU A 183 4.80 -7.71 -11.12
N VAL A 184 4.28 -7.66 -9.89
CA VAL A 184 2.91 -8.13 -9.61
C VAL A 184 1.83 -7.24 -10.24
N TYR A 185 2.14 -5.96 -10.50
CA TYR A 185 1.26 -5.03 -11.21
C TYR A 185 1.23 -5.29 -12.73
N SER A 186 2.23 -6.00 -13.26
CA SER A 186 2.29 -6.28 -14.70
C SER A 186 1.25 -7.32 -15.14
N ASN A 187 0.49 -6.93 -16.17
CA ASN A 187 -0.44 -7.81 -16.89
C ASN A 187 0.24 -8.68 -17.96
N GLN A 188 1.57 -8.65 -18.05
CA GLN A 188 2.35 -9.55 -18.92
C GLN A 188 2.12 -11.02 -18.52
N SER A 189 2.10 -11.89 -19.52
CA SER A 189 2.13 -13.34 -19.32
C SER A 189 3.40 -13.77 -18.58
N ALA A 190 3.38 -14.98 -18.01
CA ALA A 190 4.59 -15.57 -17.41
C ALA A 190 5.73 -15.65 -18.44
N ALA A 191 5.45 -16.02 -19.69
CA ALA A 191 6.46 -16.13 -20.73
C ALA A 191 7.12 -14.77 -21.03
N GLU A 192 6.33 -13.70 -21.17
CA GLU A 192 6.83 -12.34 -21.38
C GLU A 192 7.70 -11.88 -20.20
N MET A 193 7.24 -12.06 -18.96
CA MET A 193 8.00 -11.61 -17.78
C MET A 193 9.33 -12.37 -17.57
N ASN A 194 9.41 -13.62 -18.03
CA ASN A 194 10.61 -14.43 -17.95
C ASN A 194 11.52 -14.29 -19.20
N THR A 195 11.10 -13.52 -20.21
CA THR A 195 11.92 -13.17 -21.39
C THR A 195 12.36 -11.71 -21.29
N ASP A 196 13.52 -11.37 -21.84
CA ASP A 196 14.17 -10.06 -21.69
C ASP A 196 13.27 -8.92 -22.17
N THR A 197 12.51 -8.35 -21.23
CA THR A 197 11.48 -7.35 -21.49
C THR A 197 11.69 -6.19 -20.53
N LEU A 198 11.69 -4.97 -21.06
CA LEU A 198 11.76 -3.76 -20.25
C LEU A 198 10.35 -3.36 -19.79
N ASP A 199 10.22 -3.06 -18.51
CA ASP A 199 9.07 -2.32 -17.99
C ASP A 199 9.21 -0.85 -18.40
N GLU A 200 8.39 -0.41 -19.35
CA GLU A 200 8.39 0.95 -19.87
C GLU A 200 8.01 1.99 -18.82
N ARG A 201 7.23 1.63 -17.79
CA ARG A 201 6.74 2.61 -16.80
C ARG A 201 7.87 3.09 -15.88
N ARG A 202 8.70 2.17 -15.40
CA ARG A 202 9.74 2.46 -14.39
C ARG A 202 11.15 2.09 -14.84
N HIS A 203 11.32 1.75 -16.12
CA HIS A 203 12.58 1.40 -16.76
C HIS A 203 13.32 0.28 -16.00
N SER A 204 12.57 -0.71 -15.51
CA SER A 204 13.15 -1.91 -14.89
C SER A 204 13.29 -3.05 -15.90
N ASN A 205 14.16 -4.01 -15.62
CA ASN A 205 14.28 -5.26 -16.35
C ASN A 205 13.92 -6.44 -15.43
N PRO A 206 12.62 -6.81 -15.37
CA PRO A 206 12.14 -7.95 -14.61
C PRO A 206 12.89 -9.25 -14.89
N ALA A 207 13.17 -9.55 -16.16
CA ALA A 207 13.78 -10.80 -16.55
C ALA A 207 15.24 -10.92 -16.08
N SER A 208 16.01 -9.82 -16.13
CA SER A 208 17.37 -9.78 -15.59
C SER A 208 17.37 -10.08 -14.09
N LEU A 209 16.49 -9.42 -13.32
CA LEU A 209 16.38 -9.61 -11.88
C LEU A 209 15.95 -11.05 -11.53
N LEU A 210 14.89 -11.56 -12.17
CA LEU A 210 14.42 -12.92 -11.95
C LEU A 210 15.51 -13.94 -12.31
N SER A 211 16.25 -13.72 -13.40
CA SER A 211 17.35 -14.60 -13.78
C SER A 211 18.50 -14.56 -12.77
N HIS A 212 18.94 -13.36 -12.37
CA HIS A 212 20.04 -13.16 -11.41
C HIS A 212 19.79 -13.86 -10.08
N PHE A 213 18.59 -13.69 -9.51
CA PHE A 213 18.23 -14.32 -8.24
C PHE A 213 17.73 -15.77 -8.38
N GLY A 214 17.58 -16.26 -9.61
CA GLY A 214 17.18 -17.64 -9.90
C GLY A 214 15.70 -17.93 -9.71
N TYR A 215 14.82 -16.97 -10.00
CA TYR A 215 13.36 -17.11 -9.93
C TYR A 215 12.73 -17.19 -11.32
N THR A 216 11.52 -17.74 -11.34
CA THR A 216 10.61 -17.74 -12.50
C THR A 216 9.27 -17.19 -12.06
N ALA A 217 8.72 -16.25 -12.84
CA ALA A 217 7.36 -15.77 -12.64
C ALA A 217 6.35 -16.84 -13.10
N GLY A 218 5.39 -17.18 -12.25
CA GLY A 218 4.23 -18.01 -12.60
C GLY A 218 3.19 -17.23 -13.41
N PRO A 219 2.07 -17.87 -13.81
CA PRO A 219 0.98 -17.21 -14.54
C PRO A 219 0.36 -16.08 -13.73
N LEU A 220 -0.25 -15.12 -14.44
CA LEU A 220 -1.09 -14.10 -13.84
C LEU A 220 -2.35 -14.76 -13.27
N ILE A 221 -2.65 -14.51 -12.00
CA ILE A 221 -3.87 -15.03 -11.36
C ILE A 221 -4.80 -13.84 -11.18
N LEU A 222 -5.91 -13.87 -11.90
CA LEU A 222 -6.99 -12.89 -11.81
C LEU A 222 -8.18 -13.54 -11.11
N GLY A 223 -8.72 -12.84 -10.12
CA GLY A 223 -9.92 -13.27 -9.40
C GLY A 223 -11.00 -12.20 -9.43
N ARG A 224 -12.09 -12.50 -8.72
CA ARG A 224 -13.23 -11.60 -8.56
C ARG A 224 -12.81 -10.31 -7.85
N TRP A 225 -13.52 -9.23 -8.14
CA TRP A 225 -13.38 -7.92 -7.50
C TRP A 225 -11.97 -7.32 -7.58
N GLY A 226 -11.27 -7.58 -8.67
CA GLY A 226 -9.93 -7.03 -8.92
C GLY A 226 -8.83 -7.73 -8.14
N LEU A 227 -9.06 -8.91 -7.56
CA LEU A 227 -7.94 -9.68 -7.01
C LEU A 227 -6.95 -9.98 -8.14
N GLN A 228 -5.69 -9.62 -7.91
CA GLN A 228 -4.58 -10.04 -8.75
C GLN A 228 -3.41 -10.50 -7.88
N MET A 229 -2.90 -11.69 -8.19
CA MET A 229 -1.75 -12.25 -7.51
C MET A 229 -0.82 -12.97 -8.49
N ARG A 230 0.40 -13.26 -8.04
CA ARG A 230 1.36 -14.08 -8.78
C ARG A 230 2.25 -14.86 -7.83
N VAL A 231 2.62 -16.07 -8.24
CA VAL A 231 3.60 -16.89 -7.51
C VAL A 231 4.92 -16.88 -8.29
N PHE A 232 6.02 -16.56 -7.61
CA PHE A 232 7.37 -16.65 -8.13
C PHE A 232 8.07 -17.83 -7.50
N THR A 233 8.61 -18.71 -8.34
CA THR A 233 9.19 -19.98 -7.90
C THR A 233 10.69 -20.03 -8.17
N PRO A 234 11.49 -20.57 -7.23
CA PRO A 234 12.92 -20.76 -7.47
C PRO A 234 13.14 -21.79 -8.59
N LYS A 235 14.09 -21.52 -9.49
CA LYS A 235 14.46 -22.39 -10.63
C LYS A 235 15.12 -23.71 -10.20
N GLY A 236 15.55 -23.82 -8.95
CA GLY A 236 16.16 -25.01 -8.36
C GLY A 236 17.31 -24.67 -7.42
N LYS A 237 18.22 -25.63 -7.20
CA LYS A 237 19.32 -25.53 -6.22
C LYS A 237 20.28 -24.34 -6.43
N GLY A 238 20.34 -23.76 -7.63
CA GLY A 238 21.16 -22.58 -7.93
C GLY A 238 20.49 -21.24 -7.61
N SER A 239 19.23 -21.23 -7.18
CA SER A 239 18.51 -19.99 -6.83
C SER A 239 19.07 -19.42 -5.52
N ARG A 240 19.18 -18.09 -5.44
CA ARG A 240 19.77 -17.40 -4.28
C ARG A 240 19.04 -17.74 -2.98
N TRP A 241 17.71 -17.86 -3.07
CA TRP A 241 16.84 -18.36 -2.01
C TRP A 241 15.96 -19.49 -2.56
N GLN A 242 15.62 -20.44 -1.69
CA GLN A 242 14.80 -21.61 -2.05
C GLN A 242 13.32 -21.44 -1.69
N THR A 243 12.96 -20.29 -1.12
CA THR A 243 11.60 -19.98 -0.65
C THR A 243 10.79 -19.37 -1.79
N PRO A 244 9.64 -19.95 -2.16
CA PRO A 244 8.71 -19.33 -3.11
C PRO A 244 8.18 -17.99 -2.61
N ILE A 245 7.77 -17.12 -3.53
CA ILE A 245 7.23 -15.80 -3.21
C ILE A 245 5.81 -15.72 -3.75
N VAL A 246 4.86 -15.36 -2.90
CA VAL A 246 3.47 -15.08 -3.26
C VAL A 246 3.27 -13.57 -3.16
N ALA A 247 2.96 -12.95 -4.29
CA ALA A 247 2.81 -11.51 -4.39
C ALA A 247 1.37 -11.12 -4.72
N PHE A 248 0.89 -10.05 -4.10
CA PHE A 248 -0.44 -9.49 -4.33
C PHE A 248 -0.33 -8.07 -4.88
N ARG A 249 -1.10 -7.79 -5.93
CA ARG A 249 -1.23 -6.45 -6.50
C ARG A 249 -2.08 -5.58 -5.58
N GLY A 250 -1.71 -4.30 -5.48
CA GLY A 250 -2.55 -3.28 -4.88
C GLY A 250 -3.17 -2.35 -5.92
N THR A 251 -3.75 -1.24 -5.45
CA THR A 251 -4.48 -0.28 -6.29
C THR A 251 -3.63 0.39 -7.36
N GLU A 252 -4.08 0.33 -8.62
CA GLU A 252 -3.51 1.13 -9.73
C GLU A 252 -4.13 2.51 -9.83
N GLY A 253 -3.53 3.48 -9.12
CA GLY A 253 -3.89 4.89 -9.22
C GLY A 253 -5.15 5.26 -8.42
N VAL A 254 -5.18 6.49 -7.91
CA VAL A 254 -6.26 7.03 -7.07
C VAL A 254 -7.41 7.64 -7.90
N GLN A 255 -7.57 7.25 -9.16
CA GLN A 255 -8.55 7.86 -10.05
C GLN A 255 -9.81 7.01 -10.13
N PHE A 256 -10.92 7.59 -9.70
CA PHE A 256 -12.26 7.03 -9.86
C PHE A 256 -12.72 7.24 -11.31
N ASP A 257 -12.55 6.22 -12.15
CA ASP A 257 -12.98 6.15 -13.55
C ASP A 257 -13.68 4.82 -13.81
N VAL A 258 -14.89 4.69 -13.25
CA VAL A 258 -15.71 3.46 -13.26
C VAL A 258 -15.89 2.87 -14.66
N GLN A 259 -15.85 3.71 -15.70
CA GLN A 259 -16.00 3.30 -17.10
C GLN A 259 -14.67 3.26 -17.89
N GLY A 260 -13.55 3.64 -17.27
CA GLY A 260 -12.24 3.78 -17.92
C GLY A 260 -12.23 4.81 -19.06
N LYS A 261 -13.21 5.72 -19.10
CA LYS A 261 -13.41 6.66 -20.21
C LYS A 261 -12.35 7.74 -20.20
N ALA A 262 -12.06 8.32 -19.03
CA ALA A 262 -11.04 9.35 -18.89
C ALA A 262 -9.64 8.80 -19.18
N ALA A 263 -9.36 7.55 -18.79
CA ALA A 263 -8.12 6.86 -19.16
C ALA A 263 -8.02 6.64 -20.68
N ALA A 264 -9.08 6.15 -21.33
CA ALA A 264 -9.13 5.95 -22.78
C ALA A 264 -8.97 7.27 -23.56
N ASP A 265 -9.67 8.33 -23.13
CA ASP A 265 -9.63 9.65 -23.78
C ASP A 265 -8.23 10.29 -23.66
N ARG A 266 -7.55 10.12 -22.51
CA ARG A 266 -6.14 10.54 -22.35
C ARG A 266 -5.20 9.76 -23.26
N ALA A 267 -5.36 8.44 -23.35
CA ALA A 267 -4.57 7.62 -24.26
C ALA A 267 -4.78 8.05 -25.72
N LYS A 268 -6.02 8.35 -26.12
CA LYS A 268 -6.36 8.88 -27.44
C LYS A 268 -5.71 10.24 -27.70
N ALA A 269 -5.79 11.15 -26.73
CA ALA A 269 -5.19 12.48 -26.82
C ALA A 269 -3.66 12.42 -26.93
N GLY A 270 -3.03 11.39 -26.36
CA GLY A 270 -1.60 11.10 -26.51
C GLY A 270 -1.21 10.40 -27.81
N GLY A 271 -2.13 10.21 -28.76
CA GLY A 271 -1.88 9.51 -30.02
C GLY A 271 -1.89 7.98 -29.92
N GLY A 272 -2.39 7.41 -28.81
CA GLY A 272 -2.44 5.98 -28.58
C GLY A 272 -3.35 5.24 -29.58
N SER A 273 -2.91 4.05 -30.00
CA SER A 273 -3.69 3.15 -30.85
C SER A 273 -5.02 2.73 -30.21
N VAL A 274 -5.92 2.12 -30.98
CA VAL A 274 -7.18 1.57 -30.44
C VAL A 274 -6.89 0.54 -29.34
N GLN A 275 -5.84 -0.26 -29.50
CA GLN A 275 -5.38 -1.23 -28.52
C GLN A 275 -4.86 -0.53 -27.25
N ALA A 276 -4.09 0.54 -27.39
CA ALA A 276 -3.61 1.34 -26.25
C ALA A 276 -4.76 2.02 -25.50
N GLN A 277 -5.78 2.52 -26.22
CA GLN A 277 -6.99 3.08 -25.62
C GLN A 277 -7.80 2.01 -24.86
N ALA A 278 -7.92 0.80 -25.42
CA ALA A 278 -8.58 -0.31 -24.75
C ALA A 278 -7.81 -0.79 -23.51
N ALA A 279 -6.49 -0.82 -23.56
CA ALA A 279 -5.64 -1.12 -22.40
C ALA A 279 -5.77 -0.04 -21.32
N ALA A 280 -5.72 1.25 -21.69
CA ALA A 280 -5.92 2.35 -20.76
C ALA A 280 -7.31 2.32 -20.12
N ARG A 281 -8.35 2.00 -20.89
CA ARG A 281 -9.70 1.80 -20.36
C ARG A 281 -9.73 0.71 -19.30
N ARG A 282 -9.15 -0.45 -19.59
CA ARG A 282 -9.06 -1.56 -18.63
C ARG A 282 -8.33 -1.14 -17.35
N GLY A 283 -7.17 -0.51 -17.49
CA GLY A 283 -6.43 0.00 -16.33
C GLY A 283 -7.22 1.00 -15.48
N GLY A 284 -7.98 1.91 -16.10
CA GLY A 284 -8.86 2.84 -15.36
C GLY A 284 -9.98 2.14 -14.58
N ILE A 285 -10.58 1.10 -15.17
CA ILE A 285 -11.61 0.29 -14.50
C ILE A 285 -10.97 -0.51 -13.35
N GLU A 286 -9.87 -1.21 -13.62
CA GLU A 286 -9.12 -2.01 -12.63
C GLU A 286 -8.73 -1.15 -11.42
N GLY A 287 -8.11 0.02 -11.65
CA GLY A 287 -7.74 0.95 -10.58
C GLY A 287 -8.94 1.44 -9.74
N THR A 288 -10.11 1.62 -10.37
CA THR A 288 -11.34 2.01 -9.65
C THR A 288 -11.85 0.88 -8.76
N VAL A 289 -11.86 -0.35 -9.26
CA VAL A 289 -12.26 -1.54 -8.49
C VAL A 289 -11.33 -1.73 -7.30
N ASP A 290 -10.02 -1.67 -7.53
CA ASP A 290 -9.01 -1.80 -6.49
C ASP A 290 -9.22 -0.73 -5.39
N THR A 291 -9.43 0.54 -5.77
CA THR A 291 -9.61 1.66 -4.83
C THR A 291 -10.88 1.48 -3.99
N VAL A 292 -12.02 1.24 -4.62
CA VAL A 292 -13.32 1.37 -3.94
C VAL A 292 -13.65 0.09 -3.19
N ILE A 293 -13.42 -1.07 -3.80
CA ILE A 293 -13.75 -2.36 -3.18
C ILE A 293 -12.65 -2.80 -2.22
N GLY A 294 -11.38 -2.56 -2.58
CA GLY A 294 -10.23 -2.94 -1.77
C GLY A 294 -9.93 -1.99 -0.61
N ASP A 295 -9.66 -0.71 -0.91
CA ASP A 295 -9.18 0.26 0.10
C ASP A 295 -10.29 0.74 1.04
N ALA A 296 -11.54 0.79 0.56
CA ALA A 296 -12.63 1.41 1.28
C ALA A 296 -13.63 0.40 1.90
N SER A 297 -13.34 -0.91 1.84
CA SER A 297 -14.19 -1.97 2.41
C SER A 297 -14.66 -1.67 3.85
N PRO A 298 -15.97 -1.80 4.14
CA PRO A 298 -16.50 -1.56 5.48
C PRO A 298 -16.09 -2.63 6.50
N THR A 299 -15.71 -3.84 6.05
CA THR A 299 -15.23 -4.92 6.92
C THR A 299 -13.77 -4.67 7.32
N GLN A 300 -12.85 -4.81 6.37
CA GLN A 300 -11.43 -4.45 6.51
C GLN A 300 -10.79 -4.32 5.13
N ILE A 301 -9.69 -3.59 5.06
CA ILE A 301 -8.95 -3.34 3.82
C ILE A 301 -8.53 -4.66 3.17
N GLY A 302 -8.82 -4.81 1.87
CA GLY A 302 -8.52 -6.01 1.07
C GLY A 302 -9.47 -7.20 1.28
N TRP A 303 -10.39 -7.17 2.24
CA TRP A 303 -11.27 -8.32 2.52
C TRP A 303 -12.19 -8.68 1.35
N LEU A 304 -12.72 -7.68 0.65
CA LEU A 304 -13.62 -7.90 -0.48
C LEU A 304 -12.92 -8.49 -1.72
N GLN A 305 -11.58 -8.43 -1.77
CA GLN A 305 -10.78 -9.17 -2.76
C GLN A 305 -10.39 -10.56 -2.26
N VAL A 306 -10.21 -10.75 -0.96
CA VAL A 306 -9.76 -12.05 -0.41
C VAL A 306 -10.92 -13.03 -0.24
N GLN A 307 -12.03 -12.62 0.39
CA GLN A 307 -13.16 -13.49 0.70
C GLN A 307 -13.68 -14.26 -0.52
N PRO A 308 -14.07 -13.59 -1.63
CA PRO A 308 -14.59 -14.30 -2.80
C PRO A 308 -13.52 -15.12 -3.54
N ASN A 309 -12.24 -15.00 -3.19
CA ASN A 309 -11.18 -15.68 -3.90
C ASN A 309 -10.41 -16.66 -3.01
N GLN A 310 -10.95 -17.03 -1.84
CA GLN A 310 -10.28 -17.95 -0.92
C GLN A 310 -9.91 -19.27 -1.58
N ASP A 311 -10.84 -19.89 -2.32
CA ASP A 311 -10.60 -21.16 -3.01
C ASP A 311 -9.54 -21.02 -4.11
N LEU A 312 -9.54 -19.91 -4.85
CA LEU A 312 -8.53 -19.61 -5.87
C LEU A 312 -7.14 -19.40 -5.23
N ILE A 313 -7.08 -18.65 -4.13
CA ILE A 313 -5.86 -18.43 -3.35
C ILE A 313 -5.34 -19.77 -2.84
N GLU A 314 -6.19 -20.58 -2.20
CA GLU A 314 -5.83 -21.89 -1.67
C GLU A 314 -5.34 -22.84 -2.77
N ALA A 315 -6.01 -22.87 -3.93
CA ALA A 315 -5.57 -23.67 -5.07
C ALA A 315 -4.16 -23.28 -5.54
N ASN A 316 -3.81 -22.00 -5.47
CA ASN A 316 -2.47 -21.51 -5.80
C ASN A 316 -1.45 -21.80 -4.70
N LEU A 317 -1.81 -21.64 -3.43
CA LEU A 317 -0.95 -21.98 -2.29
C LEU A 317 -0.63 -23.47 -2.25
N ALA A 318 -1.60 -24.35 -2.55
CA ALA A 318 -1.40 -25.79 -2.59
C ALA A 318 -0.38 -26.26 -3.65
N ARG A 319 -0.05 -25.40 -4.63
CA ARG A 319 1.00 -25.67 -5.64
C ARG A 319 2.37 -25.16 -5.23
N VAL A 320 2.44 -24.34 -4.18
CA VAL A 320 3.69 -23.85 -3.63
C VAL A 320 4.39 -25.00 -2.91
N LYS A 321 5.68 -25.18 -3.19
CA LYS A 321 6.50 -26.20 -2.52
C LYS A 321 7.12 -25.62 -1.26
N GLY A 322 6.61 -26.04 -0.11
CA GLY A 322 7.03 -25.52 1.19
C GLY A 322 6.35 -24.19 1.50
N LYS A 323 6.82 -23.54 2.56
CA LYS A 323 6.31 -22.24 3.00
C LYS A 323 6.81 -21.12 2.09
N ALA A 324 5.99 -20.09 1.91
CA ALA A 324 6.27 -18.95 1.05
C ALA A 324 6.64 -17.68 1.83
N ILE A 325 7.21 -16.72 1.10
CA ILE A 325 7.23 -15.31 1.49
C ILE A 325 5.99 -14.63 0.88
N SER A 326 5.17 -14.02 1.71
CA SER A 326 4.06 -13.17 1.27
C SER A 326 4.55 -11.73 1.10
N THR A 327 4.26 -11.11 -0.04
CA THR A 327 4.65 -9.72 -0.29
C THR A 327 3.61 -8.93 -1.09
N GLY A 328 3.65 -7.61 -0.94
CA GLY A 328 2.72 -6.73 -1.64
C GLY A 328 2.93 -5.27 -1.27
N HIS A 329 2.43 -4.39 -2.13
CA HIS A 329 2.50 -2.95 -1.99
C HIS A 329 1.09 -2.35 -1.81
N SER A 330 0.94 -1.29 -1.01
CA SER A 330 -0.35 -0.61 -0.82
C SER A 330 -1.45 -1.58 -0.35
N LEU A 331 -2.61 -1.60 -1.00
CA LEU A 331 -3.66 -2.61 -0.84
C LEU A 331 -3.15 -4.06 -0.95
N GLY A 332 -2.27 -4.34 -1.91
CA GLY A 332 -1.64 -5.65 -2.08
C GLY A 332 -0.80 -6.02 -0.85
N GLY A 333 -0.23 -5.04 -0.16
CA GLY A 333 0.43 -5.22 1.12
C GLY A 333 -0.53 -5.53 2.27
N ALA A 334 -1.76 -5.03 2.25
CA ALA A 334 -2.80 -5.44 3.21
C ALA A 334 -3.24 -6.89 2.94
N ILE A 335 -3.46 -7.26 1.68
CA ILE A 335 -3.75 -8.65 1.28
C ILE A 335 -2.59 -9.59 1.67
N ALA A 336 -1.34 -9.14 1.46
CA ALA A 336 -0.14 -9.89 1.83
C ALA A 336 0.01 -10.10 3.34
N GLN A 337 -0.71 -9.36 4.18
CA GLN A 337 -0.83 -9.61 5.62
C GLN A 337 -2.04 -10.48 5.95
N LEU A 338 -3.18 -10.21 5.30
CA LEU A 338 -4.44 -10.91 5.53
C LEU A 338 -4.37 -12.40 5.14
N VAL A 339 -3.80 -12.72 3.98
CA VAL A 339 -3.72 -14.11 3.50
C VAL A 339 -2.87 -14.99 4.44
N PRO A 340 -1.66 -14.58 4.89
CA PRO A 340 -0.93 -15.32 5.91
C PRO A 340 -1.65 -15.42 7.26
N ALA A 341 -2.49 -14.46 7.65
CA ALA A 341 -3.30 -14.59 8.87
C ALA A 341 -4.39 -15.67 8.73
N LEU A 342 -4.93 -15.86 7.51
CA LEU A 342 -5.89 -16.91 7.19
C LEU A 342 -5.24 -18.29 7.05
N TYR A 343 -4.09 -18.36 6.36
CA TYR A 343 -3.36 -19.58 6.01
C TYR A 343 -1.92 -19.60 6.58
N PRO A 344 -1.72 -19.41 7.88
CA PRO A 344 -0.39 -19.19 8.46
C PRO A 344 0.59 -20.37 8.30
N ALA A 345 0.09 -21.59 8.05
CA ALA A 345 0.93 -22.75 7.80
C ALA A 345 1.65 -22.71 6.44
N GLU A 346 1.18 -21.91 5.50
CA GLU A 346 1.72 -21.81 4.14
C GLU A 346 2.83 -20.76 4.00
N PHE A 347 3.17 -20.04 5.07
CA PHE A 347 4.09 -18.90 5.01
C PHE A 347 5.18 -18.96 6.08
N ASP A 348 6.35 -18.44 5.73
CA ASP A 348 7.48 -18.20 6.64
C ASP A 348 7.61 -16.72 7.00
N GLN A 349 7.36 -15.85 6.01
CA GLN A 349 7.62 -14.42 6.14
C GLN A 349 6.54 -13.59 5.44
N VAL A 350 6.32 -12.40 5.97
CA VAL A 350 5.51 -11.35 5.38
C VAL A 350 6.38 -10.11 5.22
N VAL A 351 6.55 -9.63 3.99
CA VAL A 351 7.33 -8.43 3.69
C VAL A 351 6.49 -7.46 2.88
N THR A 352 6.15 -6.30 3.43
CA THR A 352 5.23 -5.38 2.76
C THR A 352 5.78 -3.97 2.59
N PHE A 353 5.33 -3.28 1.55
CA PHE A 353 5.79 -1.95 1.17
C PHE A 353 4.60 -0.99 1.14
N GLN A 354 4.64 0.07 1.95
CA GLN A 354 3.56 1.07 2.03
C GLN A 354 2.18 0.47 2.23
N ALA A 355 2.14 -0.64 2.96
CA ALA A 355 0.92 -1.41 3.14
C ALA A 355 0.01 -0.75 4.16
N ALA A 356 -1.29 -0.75 3.86
CA ALA A 356 -2.30 -0.52 4.88
C ALA A 356 -2.24 -1.64 5.94
N ASN A 357 -2.70 -1.31 7.14
CA ASN A 357 -2.86 -2.28 8.21
C ASN A 357 -4.09 -3.16 7.96
N ILE A 358 -4.24 -4.22 8.76
CA ILE A 358 -5.39 -5.13 8.72
C ILE A 358 -6.17 -5.08 10.05
N ASP A 359 -7.28 -5.81 10.16
CA ASP A 359 -8.01 -5.88 11.42
C ASP A 359 -7.20 -6.55 12.53
N ARG A 360 -7.38 -6.05 13.76
CA ARG A 360 -6.75 -6.59 14.96
C ARG A 360 -7.06 -8.06 15.17
N ALA A 361 -8.28 -8.50 14.83
CA ALA A 361 -8.68 -9.90 14.94
C ALA A 361 -7.80 -10.83 14.08
N MET A 362 -7.38 -10.38 12.90
CA MET A 362 -6.47 -11.14 12.02
C MET A 362 -5.04 -11.15 12.56
N VAL A 363 -4.59 -10.02 13.12
CA VAL A 363 -3.30 -9.96 13.84
C VAL A 363 -3.30 -10.91 15.04
N ASP A 364 -4.36 -10.93 15.84
CA ASP A 364 -4.50 -11.79 17.01
C ASP A 364 -4.58 -13.28 16.63
N ARG A 365 -5.20 -13.61 15.49
CA ARG A 365 -5.16 -14.95 14.90
C ARG A 365 -3.74 -15.37 14.58
N MET A 366 -2.95 -14.51 13.94
CA MET A 366 -1.53 -14.79 13.65
C MET A 366 -0.69 -14.90 14.94
N ARG A 367 -0.91 -14.04 15.95
CA ARG A 367 -0.28 -14.16 17.28
C ARG A 367 -0.57 -15.51 17.92
N THR A 368 -1.83 -15.93 17.90
CA THR A 368 -2.27 -17.22 18.44
C THR A 368 -1.59 -18.36 17.70
N TYR A 369 -1.47 -18.25 16.37
CA TYR A 369 -0.73 -19.22 15.58
C TYR A 369 0.76 -19.28 16.00
N ASN A 370 1.44 -18.14 16.07
CA ASN A 370 2.86 -18.08 16.40
C ASN A 370 3.16 -18.51 17.85
N ALA A 371 2.21 -18.36 18.78
CA ALA A 371 2.34 -18.78 20.17
C ALA A 371 2.05 -20.28 20.42
N GLY A 372 1.54 -21.01 19.43
CA GLY A 372 1.14 -22.42 19.58
C GLY A 372 2.32 -23.35 19.89
N SER A 373 2.16 -24.22 20.89
CA SER A 373 3.18 -25.18 21.30
C SER A 373 3.51 -26.19 20.19
N GLY A 374 4.80 -26.49 20.01
CA GLY A 374 5.29 -27.47 19.03
C GLY A 374 5.55 -26.93 17.61
N ARG A 375 5.43 -25.61 17.37
CA ARG A 375 5.82 -24.99 16.09
C ARG A 375 7.29 -24.60 16.12
N ALA A 376 8.05 -25.13 15.16
CA ALA A 376 9.48 -24.87 15.05
C ALA A 376 9.79 -23.41 14.67
N ASP A 377 8.98 -22.80 13.79
CA ASP A 377 9.28 -21.47 13.23
C ASP A 377 8.02 -20.59 13.15
N PRO A 378 7.97 -19.45 13.88
CA PRO A 378 6.90 -18.47 13.78
C PRO A 378 6.97 -17.71 12.45
N VAL A 379 5.82 -17.28 11.93
CA VAL A 379 5.78 -16.39 10.77
C VAL A 379 6.28 -15.00 11.20
N THR A 380 7.27 -14.47 10.49
CA THR A 380 7.86 -13.16 10.79
C THR A 380 7.36 -12.08 9.84
N ALA A 381 7.24 -10.83 10.30
CA ALA A 381 6.83 -9.71 9.44
C ALA A 381 7.86 -8.57 9.40
N ARG A 382 8.03 -7.98 8.22
CA ARG A 382 8.79 -6.75 7.98
C ARG A 382 7.97 -5.80 7.12
N HIS A 383 7.92 -4.54 7.53
CA HIS A 383 7.12 -3.51 6.88
C HIS A 383 8.02 -2.33 6.51
N TYR A 384 7.93 -1.88 5.27
CA TYR A 384 8.70 -0.77 4.72
C TYR A 384 7.76 0.39 4.42
N ARG A 385 8.06 1.58 4.92
CA ARG A 385 7.14 2.73 4.83
C ARG A 385 7.88 4.04 4.57
N ILE A 386 7.27 4.95 3.80
CA ILE A 386 7.72 6.35 3.71
C ILE A 386 7.00 7.20 4.75
N GLU A 387 7.75 8.07 5.40
CA GLU A 387 7.20 9.08 6.30
C GLU A 387 6.26 10.03 5.57
N GLY A 388 5.05 10.20 6.10
CA GLY A 388 4.02 11.06 5.51
C GLY A 388 3.14 10.36 4.48
N ASP A 389 3.36 9.08 4.21
CA ASP A 389 2.36 8.26 3.53
C ASP A 389 1.19 7.96 4.48
N VAL A 390 -0.04 8.16 3.98
CA VAL A 390 -1.29 7.93 4.72
C VAL A 390 -1.83 6.52 4.58
N VAL A 391 -1.43 5.78 3.54
CA VAL A 391 -1.95 4.41 3.34
C VAL A 391 -1.63 3.51 4.55
N PRO A 392 -0.42 3.54 5.14
CA PRO A 392 -0.12 2.75 6.33
C PRO A 392 -0.86 3.15 7.61
N THR A 393 -1.61 4.26 7.63
CA THR A 393 -2.45 4.67 8.78
C THR A 393 -3.86 4.10 8.71
N ALA A 394 -4.27 3.57 7.55
CA ALA A 394 -5.53 2.86 7.35
C ALA A 394 -5.45 1.42 7.90
N GLY A 395 -6.57 0.86 8.36
CA GLY A 395 -6.63 -0.44 9.03
C GLY A 395 -6.16 -0.39 10.49
N GLU A 396 -6.48 -1.40 11.30
CA GLU A 396 -6.28 -1.32 12.76
C GLU A 396 -4.85 -1.58 13.23
N LYS A 397 -4.19 -2.63 12.72
CA LYS A 397 -2.83 -3.02 13.10
C LYS A 397 -2.10 -3.78 11.99
N PRO A 398 -0.78 -3.57 11.80
CA PRO A 398 0.01 -4.46 10.97
C PRO A 398 0.22 -5.81 11.71
N LEU A 399 0.62 -6.84 10.98
CA LEU A 399 1.13 -8.07 11.60
C LEU A 399 2.35 -7.77 12.49
N ASP A 400 2.57 -8.58 13.52
CA ASP A 400 3.67 -8.32 14.46
C ASP A 400 5.04 -8.54 13.82
N GLY A 401 5.94 -7.55 13.96
CA GLY A 401 7.23 -7.58 13.31
C GLY A 401 8.04 -6.30 13.44
N GLN A 402 8.85 -6.02 12.43
CA GLN A 402 9.65 -4.80 12.33
C GLN A 402 9.07 -3.85 11.28
N ILE A 403 9.16 -2.55 11.55
CA ILE A 403 8.82 -1.49 10.62
C ILE A 403 10.06 -0.63 10.37
N TYR A 404 10.40 -0.45 9.10
CA TYR A 404 11.50 0.39 8.64
C TYR A 404 10.93 1.59 7.92
N TYR A 405 11.27 2.77 8.43
CA TYR A 405 10.82 4.01 7.84
C TYR A 405 11.90 4.67 7.02
N PHE A 406 11.48 5.32 5.96
CA PHE A 406 12.31 6.09 5.05
C PHE A 406 11.66 7.44 4.80
N ASP A 407 12.46 8.42 4.42
CA ASP A 407 11.99 9.71 3.99
C ASP A 407 12.33 9.85 2.52
N ARG A 408 11.33 10.10 1.69
CA ARG A 408 11.56 10.46 0.30
C ARG A 408 12.02 11.91 0.26
N VAL A 409 13.15 12.15 -0.39
CA VAL A 409 13.71 13.49 -0.54
C VAL A 409 13.97 13.76 -2.01
N SER A 410 13.74 14.99 -2.46
CA SER A 410 13.92 15.33 -3.87
C SER A 410 14.47 16.73 -4.06
N ARG A 411 15.06 16.98 -5.24
CA ARG A 411 15.48 18.31 -5.71
C ARG A 411 15.49 18.34 -7.23
N ASP A 412 15.50 19.54 -7.81
CA ASP A 412 15.70 19.70 -9.25
C ASP A 412 17.04 19.08 -9.67
N ARG A 413 17.05 18.30 -10.77
CA ARG A 413 18.27 17.67 -11.27
C ARG A 413 19.35 18.69 -11.61
N GLY A 414 20.59 18.44 -11.18
CA GLY A 414 21.71 19.36 -11.36
C GLY A 414 21.72 20.55 -10.38
N SER A 415 20.78 20.60 -9.44
CA SER A 415 20.73 21.64 -8.41
C SER A 415 21.70 21.34 -7.26
N ASN A 416 22.40 22.38 -6.79
CA ASN A 416 23.21 22.31 -5.56
C ASN A 416 22.39 22.59 -4.29
N LYS A 417 21.07 22.79 -4.41
CA LYS A 417 20.21 22.99 -3.24
C LYS A 417 20.18 21.72 -2.38
N PRO A 418 19.96 21.87 -1.06
CA PRO A 418 19.62 20.74 -0.20
C PRO A 418 18.41 19.99 -0.74
N PHE A 419 18.32 18.71 -0.42
CA PHE A 419 17.12 17.96 -0.73
C PHE A 419 15.94 18.50 0.10
N THR A 420 14.77 18.56 -0.50
CA THR A 420 13.52 18.90 0.18
C THR A 420 12.71 17.65 0.47
N ASN A 421 12.04 17.65 1.62
CA ASN A 421 11.11 16.62 2.05
C ASN A 421 9.76 17.31 2.27
N ASP A 422 8.87 17.26 1.27
CA ASP A 422 7.54 17.88 1.33
C ASP A 422 6.50 16.83 1.67
N ALA A 423 5.74 17.05 2.74
CA ALA A 423 4.69 16.14 3.19
C ALA A 423 3.63 15.88 2.11
N ALA A 424 3.27 16.89 1.31
CA ALA A 424 2.31 16.73 0.21
C ALA A 424 2.88 15.85 -0.92
N MET A 425 4.18 15.97 -1.20
CA MET A 425 4.86 15.08 -2.14
C MET A 425 5.00 13.66 -1.58
N ASN A 426 5.21 13.49 -0.28
CA ASN A 426 5.31 12.15 0.31
C ASN A 426 3.96 11.43 0.34
N ALA A 427 2.87 12.15 0.61
CA ALA A 427 1.52 11.61 0.58
C ALA A 427 1.12 11.07 -0.81
N SER A 428 1.67 11.65 -1.88
CA SER A 428 1.36 11.28 -3.26
C SER A 428 2.50 10.47 -3.90
N ALA A 429 3.62 11.11 -4.21
CA ALA A 429 4.78 10.47 -4.84
C ALA A 429 5.50 9.49 -3.90
N GLY A 430 5.53 9.75 -2.59
CA GLY A 430 6.14 8.87 -1.60
C GLY A 430 5.45 7.51 -1.50
N HIS A 431 4.13 7.45 -1.66
CA HIS A 431 3.40 6.19 -1.67
C HIS A 431 3.91 5.24 -2.75
N VAL A 432 4.13 5.74 -3.97
CA VAL A 432 4.48 4.91 -5.13
C VAL A 432 5.99 4.75 -5.34
N THR A 433 6.83 5.28 -4.46
CA THR A 433 8.29 5.26 -4.59
C THR A 433 8.87 3.87 -4.30
N PRO A 434 9.73 3.30 -5.18
CA PRO A 434 10.51 2.11 -4.85
C PRO A 434 11.62 2.48 -3.84
N MET A 435 11.27 2.54 -2.56
CA MET A 435 12.06 3.15 -1.50
C MET A 435 13.41 2.49 -1.25
N LEU A 436 13.49 1.15 -1.28
CA LEU A 436 14.73 0.42 -1.05
C LEU A 436 15.68 0.60 -2.22
N THR A 437 15.17 0.47 -3.45
CA THR A 437 15.97 0.71 -4.66
C THR A 437 16.48 2.15 -4.70
N THR A 438 15.63 3.11 -4.32
CA THR A 438 16.00 4.53 -4.22
C THR A 438 17.05 4.77 -3.13
N TYR A 439 16.94 4.08 -1.99
CA TYR A 439 17.93 4.12 -0.92
C TYR A 439 19.27 3.53 -1.36
N LEU A 440 19.26 2.41 -2.09
CA LEU A 440 20.46 1.74 -2.61
C LEU A 440 21.19 2.61 -3.64
N ARG A 441 20.47 3.31 -4.53
CA ARG A 441 21.05 4.26 -5.49
C ARG A 441 21.82 5.42 -4.81
N GLY A 442 21.47 5.74 -3.57
CA GLY A 442 22.18 6.75 -2.76
C GLY A 442 23.48 6.23 -2.12
N GLN A 443 23.77 4.93 -2.18
CA GLN A 443 24.95 4.33 -1.58
C GLN A 443 26.16 4.37 -2.52
N ARG A 444 27.36 4.48 -1.94
CA ARG A 444 28.62 4.54 -2.71
C ARG A 444 29.22 3.18 -3.04
N THR A 445 28.88 2.17 -2.26
CA THR A 445 29.48 0.84 -2.36
C THR A 445 28.37 -0.16 -2.11
N LEU A 446 28.16 -1.03 -3.09
CA LEU A 446 27.14 -2.06 -3.10
C LEU A 446 27.81 -3.40 -3.41
N SER A 447 27.27 -4.47 -2.86
CA SER A 447 27.64 -5.81 -3.30
C SER A 447 27.10 -6.07 -4.70
N PRO A 448 27.60 -7.08 -5.43
CA PRO A 448 27.14 -7.39 -6.78
C PRO A 448 25.63 -7.58 -6.88
N ASP A 449 25.01 -8.24 -5.90
CA ASP A 449 23.56 -8.46 -5.87
C ASP A 449 22.77 -7.16 -5.71
N LEU A 450 23.20 -6.26 -4.83
CA LEU A 450 22.57 -4.96 -4.65
C LEU A 450 22.80 -4.03 -5.86
N GLN A 451 23.96 -4.16 -6.51
CA GLN A 451 24.27 -3.42 -7.72
C GLN A 451 23.36 -3.85 -8.88
N GLU A 452 23.09 -5.15 -9.03
CA GLU A 452 22.14 -5.68 -10.02
C GLU A 452 20.73 -5.09 -9.81
N ILE A 453 20.26 -5.02 -8.56
CA ILE A 453 18.97 -4.37 -8.22
C ILE A 453 19.00 -2.87 -8.59
N VAL A 454 20.12 -2.18 -8.39
CA VAL A 454 20.24 -0.78 -8.79
C VAL A 454 20.26 -0.62 -10.31
N ASP A 455 20.92 -1.51 -11.04
CA ASP A 455 21.06 -1.35 -12.49
C ASP A 455 19.77 -1.73 -13.23
N ASN A 456 19.12 -2.81 -12.80
CA ASN A 456 17.97 -3.40 -13.46
C ASN A 456 16.63 -3.25 -12.72
N GLY A 457 16.62 -2.69 -11.50
CA GLY A 457 15.41 -2.46 -10.72
C GLY A 457 14.67 -1.15 -11.00
N LEU A 458 13.49 -1.06 -10.38
CA LEU A 458 12.55 0.05 -10.49
C LEU A 458 13.21 1.40 -10.21
N ARG A 459 12.79 2.42 -10.96
CA ARG A 459 13.16 3.81 -10.72
C ARG A 459 11.96 4.58 -10.20
N ASP A 460 12.24 5.58 -9.36
CA ASP A 460 11.23 6.56 -8.98
C ASP A 460 10.81 7.35 -10.22
N GLU A 461 9.51 7.44 -10.46
CA GLU A 461 8.94 8.05 -11.68
C GLU A 461 9.34 9.52 -11.83
N ALA A 462 9.61 10.26 -10.75
CA ALA A 462 10.08 11.64 -10.83
C ALA A 462 11.53 11.78 -11.33
N THR A 463 12.30 10.68 -11.34
CA THR A 463 13.62 10.63 -11.99
C THR A 463 13.52 10.36 -13.50
N LEU A 464 12.33 9.99 -13.97
CA LEU A 464 12.04 9.72 -15.37
C LEU A 464 11.35 10.95 -15.98
N SER A 465 11.67 11.27 -17.23
CA SER A 465 10.98 12.33 -17.95
C SER A 465 9.70 11.74 -18.53
N ALA A 466 8.53 12.24 -18.11
CA ALA A 466 7.28 11.84 -18.75
C ALA A 466 7.12 12.51 -20.13
N LYS A 467 7.69 13.70 -20.34
CA LYS A 467 7.65 14.47 -21.62
C LYS A 467 8.85 15.42 -21.80
N PRO A 468 9.20 15.79 -23.06
CA PRO A 468 10.14 16.87 -23.33
C PRO A 468 9.72 18.19 -22.65
N GLY A 469 10.60 18.77 -21.83
CA GLY A 469 10.37 20.06 -21.15
C GLY A 469 9.87 19.97 -19.70
N GLU A 470 9.51 18.79 -19.21
CA GLU A 470 9.17 18.60 -17.79
C GLU A 470 10.43 18.46 -16.91
N LYS A 471 10.32 18.93 -15.66
CA LYS A 471 11.43 18.89 -14.71
C LYS A 471 11.71 17.47 -14.25
N VAL A 472 12.91 16.98 -14.56
CA VAL A 472 13.45 15.76 -13.97
C VAL A 472 14.00 16.08 -12.58
N GLN A 473 13.66 15.26 -11.59
CA GLN A 473 14.17 15.39 -10.23
C GLN A 473 15.33 14.42 -9.97
N GLU A 474 16.22 14.83 -9.08
CA GLU A 474 17.02 13.90 -8.30
C GLU A 474 16.20 13.49 -7.09
N VAL A 475 16.02 12.18 -6.91
CA VAL A 475 15.27 11.61 -5.78
C VAL A 475 16.21 10.73 -4.97
N GLY A 476 16.09 10.82 -3.65
CA GLY A 476 16.76 9.96 -2.70
C GLY A 476 15.80 9.44 -1.65
N ALA A 477 16.23 8.41 -0.93
CA ALA A 477 15.56 7.92 0.26
C ALA A 477 16.53 7.97 1.44
N VAL A 478 16.10 8.57 2.54
CA VAL A 478 16.90 8.67 3.77
C VAL A 478 16.28 7.76 4.81
N PHE A 479 17.07 6.85 5.38
CA PHE A 479 16.56 5.97 6.44
C PHE A 479 16.10 6.79 7.66
N GLY A 480 14.86 6.55 8.05
CA GLY A 480 14.13 7.28 9.07
C GLY A 480 14.15 6.63 10.45
N GLY A 481 14.40 5.31 10.54
CA GLY A 481 14.43 4.58 11.82
C GLY A 481 13.72 3.24 11.74
N SER A 482 13.99 2.37 12.72
CA SER A 482 13.42 1.01 12.81
C SER A 482 12.70 0.80 14.13
N TYR A 483 11.47 0.28 14.04
CA TYR A 483 10.54 0.15 15.16
C TYR A 483 10.00 -1.26 15.19
N SER A 484 9.77 -1.81 16.39
CA SER A 484 8.84 -2.93 16.48
C SER A 484 7.42 -2.41 16.23
N THR A 485 6.54 -3.24 15.68
CA THR A 485 5.13 -2.86 15.45
C THR A 485 4.40 -2.48 16.75
N ALA A 486 4.86 -2.99 17.90
CA ALA A 486 4.36 -2.63 19.22
C ALA A 486 4.82 -1.25 19.71
N GLN A 487 5.87 -0.68 19.12
CA GLN A 487 6.50 0.57 19.51
C GLN A 487 6.47 1.63 18.41
N ASP A 488 5.68 1.41 17.35
CA ASP A 488 5.50 2.41 16.30
C ASP A 488 4.73 3.62 16.88
N PRO A 489 5.34 4.82 16.96
CA PRO A 489 4.76 5.95 17.69
C PRO A 489 3.56 6.62 16.99
N ARG A 490 3.10 6.09 15.87
CA ARG A 490 2.20 6.77 14.94
C ARG A 490 0.76 6.44 15.19
N ILE A 491 -0.09 7.41 14.91
CA ILE A 491 -1.52 7.29 15.09
C ILE A 491 -2.10 6.43 13.95
N VAL A 492 -2.79 5.36 14.34
CA VAL A 492 -3.67 4.61 13.44
C VAL A 492 -4.99 5.36 13.31
N THR A 493 -5.41 5.67 12.09
CA THR A 493 -6.57 6.53 11.82
C THR A 493 -7.84 5.74 11.46
N GLU A 494 -7.84 4.43 11.69
CA GLU A 494 -8.93 3.53 11.30
C GLU A 494 -10.30 3.90 11.89
N GLY A 495 -10.35 4.46 13.10
CA GLY A 495 -11.59 4.97 13.68
C GLY A 495 -12.23 6.06 12.82
N ASN A 496 -11.42 6.93 12.21
CA ASN A 496 -11.89 7.97 11.29
C ASN A 496 -12.33 7.37 9.95
N ARG A 497 -11.62 6.36 9.44
CA ARG A 497 -12.00 5.65 8.22
C ARG A 497 -13.36 4.97 8.38
N ARG A 498 -13.60 4.23 9.47
CA ARG A 498 -14.90 3.60 9.74
C ARG A 498 -16.03 4.61 9.89
N LEU A 499 -15.77 5.77 10.50
CA LEU A 499 -16.75 6.87 10.59
C LEU A 499 -17.02 7.52 9.22
N ALA A 500 -16.00 7.59 8.36
CA ALA A 500 -16.11 8.10 7.01
C ALA A 500 -16.88 7.15 6.09
N THR A 501 -16.48 5.89 6.02
CA THR A 501 -17.14 4.86 5.21
C THR A 501 -18.57 4.63 5.69
N GLY A 502 -18.79 4.59 7.01
CA GLY A 502 -20.14 4.55 7.58
C GLY A 502 -21.03 5.74 7.19
N LYS A 503 -20.44 6.91 6.87
CA LYS A 503 -21.17 8.08 6.33
C LYS A 503 -21.38 8.04 4.82
N ILE A 504 -20.49 7.39 4.06
CA ILE A 504 -20.62 7.21 2.62
C ILE A 504 -21.85 6.32 2.30
N HIS A 505 -22.17 5.38 3.18
CA HIS A 505 -23.35 4.51 3.07
C HIS A 505 -24.69 5.15 3.49
N MET A 506 -24.75 6.47 3.76
CA MET A 506 -25.97 7.12 4.28
C MET A 506 -26.95 7.59 3.19
N MET A 507 -26.57 7.61 1.91
CA MET A 507 -27.45 7.98 0.79
C MET A 507 -27.49 6.88 -0.28
N PRO A 508 -28.40 5.90 -0.12
CA PRO A 508 -28.61 4.86 -1.11
C PRO A 508 -28.98 5.45 -2.49
N GLY A 509 -28.36 4.97 -3.57
CA GLY A 509 -28.52 5.50 -4.94
C GLY A 509 -27.55 6.63 -5.34
N GLU A 510 -26.74 7.14 -4.41
CA GLU A 510 -25.66 8.13 -4.67
C GLU A 510 -24.28 7.63 -4.21
N ASP A 511 -24.18 6.34 -3.83
CA ASP A 511 -22.96 5.75 -3.27
C ASP A 511 -21.97 5.34 -4.38
N PRO A 512 -20.73 5.88 -4.42
CA PRO A 512 -19.70 5.45 -5.37
C PRO A 512 -19.36 3.95 -5.27
N PHE A 513 -19.60 3.29 -4.13
CA PHE A 513 -19.47 1.84 -4.01
C PHE A 513 -20.54 1.11 -4.82
N GLU A 514 -21.77 1.59 -4.76
CA GLU A 514 -22.89 1.01 -5.50
C GLU A 514 -22.67 1.14 -7.01
N GLU A 515 -22.15 2.27 -7.49
CA GLU A 515 -21.79 2.47 -8.89
C GLU A 515 -20.72 1.47 -9.36
N VAL A 516 -19.66 1.28 -8.56
CA VAL A 516 -18.59 0.30 -8.87
C VAL A 516 -19.12 -1.12 -8.86
N VAL A 517 -19.99 -1.47 -7.89
CA VAL A 517 -20.64 -2.78 -7.86
C VAL A 517 -21.46 -2.98 -9.12
N TYR A 518 -22.37 -2.07 -9.48
CA TYR A 518 -23.19 -2.25 -10.69
C TYR A 518 -22.38 -2.27 -11.99
N ALA A 519 -21.29 -1.51 -12.08
CA ALA A 519 -20.41 -1.53 -13.24
C ALA A 519 -19.69 -2.89 -13.41
N ASN A 520 -19.44 -3.61 -12.31
CA ASN A 520 -18.62 -4.82 -12.31
C ASN A 520 -19.41 -6.11 -11.97
N ILE A 521 -20.65 -6.02 -11.49
CA ILE A 521 -21.41 -7.18 -11.00
C ILE A 521 -21.65 -8.21 -12.09
N ALA A 522 -21.93 -7.79 -13.32
CA ALA A 522 -22.10 -8.71 -14.45
C ALA A 522 -20.80 -9.45 -14.79
N TYR A 523 -19.65 -8.78 -14.69
CA TYR A 523 -18.35 -9.39 -14.89
C TYR A 523 -18.02 -10.38 -13.77
N ASN A 524 -18.15 -9.97 -12.50
CA ASN A 524 -17.85 -10.83 -11.36
C ASN A 524 -18.80 -12.04 -11.26
N THR A 525 -20.08 -11.85 -11.59
CA THR A 525 -21.06 -12.95 -11.65
C THR A 525 -20.63 -13.95 -12.73
N LEU A 526 -20.41 -13.49 -13.97
CA LEU A 526 -19.98 -14.40 -15.04
C LEU A 526 -18.65 -15.08 -14.69
N LEU A 527 -17.70 -14.34 -14.11
CA LEU A 527 -16.40 -14.89 -13.70
C LEU A 527 -16.59 -15.98 -12.65
N SER A 528 -17.40 -15.80 -11.59
CA SER A 528 -17.69 -16.84 -10.61
C SER A 528 -18.19 -18.14 -11.27
N HIS A 529 -19.17 -18.05 -12.17
CA HIS A 529 -19.69 -19.23 -12.87
C HIS A 529 -18.64 -19.93 -13.72
N ILE A 530 -17.74 -19.17 -14.36
CA ILE A 530 -16.63 -19.71 -15.16
C ILE A 530 -15.55 -20.32 -14.26
N GLU A 531 -15.23 -19.69 -13.13
CA GLU A 531 -14.28 -20.20 -12.14
C GLU A 531 -14.75 -21.52 -11.54
N ASN A 532 -16.05 -21.66 -11.25
CA ASN A 532 -16.64 -22.92 -10.80
C ASN A 532 -16.43 -24.05 -11.82
N LEU A 533 -16.50 -23.76 -13.12
CA LEU A 533 -16.15 -24.73 -14.17
C LEU A 533 -14.65 -25.03 -14.19
N ALA A 534 -13.79 -24.04 -13.97
CA ALA A 534 -12.35 -24.24 -13.92
C ALA A 534 -11.93 -25.10 -12.70
N ALA A 535 -12.60 -24.90 -11.57
CA ALA A 535 -12.42 -25.65 -10.33
C ALA A 535 -12.87 -27.12 -10.46
N ASP A 536 -13.85 -27.42 -11.32
CA ASP A 536 -14.38 -28.77 -11.52
C ASP A 536 -13.29 -29.76 -11.96
N ARG A 537 -12.98 -30.72 -11.07
CA ARG A 537 -11.98 -31.76 -11.31
C ARG A 537 -12.44 -32.79 -12.34
N SER A 538 -13.73 -32.84 -12.69
CA SER A 538 -14.26 -33.68 -13.78
C SER A 538 -13.79 -33.19 -15.16
N ILE A 539 -13.56 -31.87 -15.31
CA ILE A 539 -13.02 -31.25 -16.52
C ILE A 539 -11.50 -31.42 -16.50
N LYS A 540 -10.95 -32.12 -17.52
CA LYS A 540 -9.54 -32.54 -17.54
C LYS A 540 -8.65 -31.71 -18.44
N THR A 541 -9.23 -31.01 -19.41
CA THR A 541 -8.50 -30.28 -20.45
C THR A 541 -9.09 -28.90 -20.66
N PHE A 542 -8.24 -27.96 -21.10
CA PHE A 542 -8.68 -26.61 -21.46
C PHE A 542 -9.77 -26.63 -22.54
N GLU A 543 -9.69 -27.54 -23.51
CA GLU A 543 -10.72 -27.67 -24.55
C GLU A 543 -12.09 -28.10 -24.01
N GLN A 544 -12.11 -29.02 -23.04
CA GLN A 544 -13.35 -29.39 -22.34
C GLN A 544 -13.90 -28.22 -21.53
N PHE A 545 -13.03 -27.50 -20.82
CA PHE A 545 -13.40 -26.30 -20.06
C PHE A 545 -14.02 -25.24 -20.97
N ARG A 546 -13.32 -24.89 -22.06
CA ARG A 546 -13.79 -23.94 -23.08
C ARG A 546 -15.16 -24.33 -23.64
N LYS A 547 -15.35 -25.60 -23.98
CA LYS A 547 -16.63 -26.12 -24.47
C LYS A 547 -17.76 -26.02 -23.43
N ARG A 548 -17.45 -26.22 -22.14
CA ARG A 548 -18.41 -26.11 -21.03
C ARG A 548 -18.71 -24.65 -20.65
N ALA A 549 -17.76 -23.75 -20.88
CA ALA A 549 -17.91 -22.32 -20.67
C ALA A 549 -18.76 -21.65 -21.76
N GLU A 550 -18.74 -22.15 -23.01
CA GLU A 550 -19.42 -21.49 -24.13
C GLU A 550 -20.91 -21.21 -23.89
N PRO A 551 -21.73 -22.11 -23.33
CA PRO A 551 -23.13 -21.82 -23.02
C PRO A 551 -23.33 -20.60 -22.09
N LEU A 552 -22.38 -20.36 -21.16
CA LEU A 552 -22.40 -19.19 -20.28
C LEU A 552 -21.96 -17.92 -21.03
N LEU A 553 -21.02 -18.05 -21.97
CA LEU A 553 -20.47 -16.95 -22.76
C LEU A 553 -21.32 -16.54 -23.97
N SER A 554 -22.24 -17.41 -24.40
CA SER A 554 -23.20 -17.13 -25.49
C SER A 554 -24.63 -17.01 -24.99
N GLY A 555 -24.89 -17.29 -23.71
CA GLY A 555 -26.22 -17.26 -23.12
C GLY A 555 -26.77 -15.84 -22.99
N THR A 556 -28.08 -15.70 -23.15
CA THR A 556 -28.81 -14.45 -22.87
C THR A 556 -29.61 -14.52 -21.57
N ALA A 557 -29.68 -15.70 -20.96
CA ALA A 557 -30.33 -15.89 -19.67
C ALA A 557 -29.53 -15.17 -18.58
N PRO A 558 -30.18 -14.41 -17.68
CA PRO A 558 -29.50 -13.85 -16.53
C PRO A 558 -28.87 -14.96 -15.67
N LEU A 559 -27.68 -14.68 -15.11
CA LEU A 559 -26.97 -15.61 -14.25
C LEU A 559 -27.27 -15.30 -12.77
N PRO A 560 -27.49 -16.31 -11.92
CA PRO A 560 -27.72 -16.06 -10.50
C PRO A 560 -26.47 -15.44 -9.87
N LEU A 561 -26.68 -14.50 -8.94
CA LEU A 561 -25.59 -13.90 -8.16
C LEU A 561 -24.85 -14.95 -7.34
N ASP A 562 -23.56 -14.74 -7.18
CA ASP A 562 -22.74 -15.53 -6.27
C ASP A 562 -23.09 -15.23 -4.80
N PRO A 563 -23.06 -16.22 -3.88
CA PRO A 563 -23.31 -15.97 -2.45
C PRO A 563 -22.44 -14.88 -1.83
N ASP A 564 -21.20 -14.71 -2.28
CA ASP A 564 -20.32 -13.63 -1.81
C ASP A 564 -20.81 -12.27 -2.30
N ASP A 565 -21.31 -12.18 -3.54
CA ASP A 565 -21.88 -10.94 -4.10
C ASP A 565 -23.21 -10.57 -3.41
N VAL A 566 -24.00 -11.57 -3.00
CA VAL A 566 -25.18 -11.38 -2.15
C VAL A 566 -24.77 -10.87 -0.76
N THR A 567 -23.66 -11.36 -0.23
CA THR A 567 -23.14 -10.89 1.06
C THR A 567 -22.63 -9.46 0.94
N LEU A 568 -21.89 -9.15 -0.12
CA LEU A 568 -21.40 -7.81 -0.43
C LEU A 568 -22.55 -6.80 -0.55
N SER A 569 -23.61 -7.13 -1.29
CA SER A 569 -24.75 -6.22 -1.45
C SER A 569 -25.47 -5.91 -0.12
N LYS A 570 -25.53 -6.88 0.81
CA LYS A 570 -26.05 -6.68 2.17
C LYS A 570 -25.13 -5.80 3.00
N VAL A 571 -23.82 -6.04 2.93
CA VAL A 571 -22.81 -5.24 3.64
C VAL A 571 -22.84 -3.77 3.17
N LEU A 572 -23.09 -3.54 1.88
CA LEU A 572 -23.22 -2.21 1.28
C LEU A 572 -24.65 -1.63 1.34
N ASN A 573 -25.61 -2.34 1.96
CA ASN A 573 -27.00 -1.92 2.08
C ASN A 573 -27.68 -1.53 0.75
N MET A 574 -27.36 -2.27 -0.33
CA MET A 574 -27.83 -1.97 -1.69
C MET A 574 -29.31 -2.34 -1.92
N ASP A 575 -29.94 -3.13 -1.05
CA ASP A 575 -31.37 -3.48 -1.16
C ASP A 575 -32.25 -2.34 -0.61
N HIS A 576 -32.46 -1.31 -1.44
CA HIS A 576 -33.23 -0.12 -1.09
C HIS A 576 -34.13 0.37 -2.23
N MET A 577 -34.87 1.45 -1.98
CA MET A 577 -35.72 2.13 -2.96
C MET A 577 -35.04 3.39 -3.51
N GLU A 578 -34.89 3.49 -4.82
CA GLU A 578 -34.38 4.67 -5.51
C GLU A 578 -35.52 5.51 -6.13
N THR A 579 -35.24 6.76 -6.47
CA THR A 579 -36.20 7.64 -7.15
C THR A 579 -36.24 7.31 -8.65
N ASP A 580 -37.41 7.01 -9.19
CA ASP A 580 -37.57 6.70 -10.61
C ASP A 580 -37.77 7.98 -11.44
N TYR A 581 -36.65 8.62 -11.81
CA TYR A 581 -36.65 9.83 -12.63
C TYR A 581 -37.15 9.61 -14.07
N ASP A 582 -37.16 8.36 -14.55
CA ASP A 582 -37.68 7.99 -15.87
C ASP A 582 -39.20 7.86 -15.87
N ALA A 583 -39.81 7.64 -14.69
CA ALA A 583 -41.26 7.64 -14.56
C ALA A 583 -41.82 9.07 -14.64
N ARG A 584 -43.08 9.16 -15.08
CA ARG A 584 -43.78 10.44 -15.08
C ARG A 584 -43.88 10.98 -13.64
N PRO A 585 -43.44 12.22 -13.37
CA PRO A 585 -43.57 12.80 -12.05
C PRO A 585 -45.05 13.03 -11.70
N TYR A 586 -45.39 12.84 -10.44
CA TYR A 586 -46.65 13.33 -9.89
C TYR A 586 -46.51 14.83 -9.67
N VAL A 587 -47.27 15.61 -10.44
CA VAL A 587 -47.39 17.05 -10.24
C VAL A 587 -48.47 17.25 -9.18
N GLY A 588 -48.06 17.68 -7.98
CA GLY A 588 -48.99 18.14 -6.95
C GLY A 588 -49.63 19.48 -7.32
N TYR A 589 -50.31 20.12 -6.36
CA TYR A 589 -50.89 21.45 -6.54
C TYR A 589 -49.87 22.47 -7.07
N SER A 590 -50.36 23.47 -7.81
CA SER A 590 -49.55 24.57 -8.38
C SER A 590 -48.58 25.15 -7.34
N GLY A 591 -47.28 25.08 -7.64
CA GLY A 591 -46.20 25.55 -6.76
C GLY A 591 -45.44 24.45 -5.99
N THR A 592 -45.81 23.17 -6.14
CA THR A 592 -45.06 22.05 -5.54
C THR A 592 -44.01 21.48 -6.48
N MET A 593 -42.86 21.08 -5.91
CA MET A 593 -41.80 20.38 -6.65
C MET A 593 -42.32 19.04 -7.18
N PRO A 594 -41.99 18.63 -8.42
CA PRO A 594 -42.41 17.35 -8.97
C PRO A 594 -41.92 16.19 -8.08
N VAL A 595 -42.85 15.31 -7.68
CA VAL A 595 -42.54 14.11 -6.89
C VAL A 595 -42.48 12.92 -7.82
N TYR A 596 -41.32 12.28 -7.92
CA TYR A 596 -41.13 11.08 -8.72
C TYR A 596 -41.46 9.83 -7.88
N PRO A 597 -42.07 8.79 -8.48
CA PRO A 597 -42.29 7.51 -7.79
C PRO A 597 -40.95 6.88 -7.38
N LYS A 598 -41.01 5.98 -6.40
CA LYS A 598 -39.86 5.17 -6.01
C LYS A 598 -39.88 3.84 -6.78
N LYS A 599 -38.71 3.37 -7.22
CA LYS A 599 -38.50 2.00 -7.75
C LYS A 599 -37.51 1.25 -6.85
N TYR A 600 -37.53 -0.07 -6.91
CA TYR A 600 -36.49 -0.87 -6.24
C TYR A 600 -35.16 -0.70 -6.96
N ALA A 601 -34.07 -0.64 -6.20
CA ALA A 601 -32.72 -0.64 -6.74
C ALA A 601 -32.49 -1.90 -7.60
N PRO A 602 -31.65 -1.82 -8.65
CA PRO A 602 -31.39 -2.94 -9.56
C PRO A 602 -30.98 -4.24 -8.87
N ILE A 603 -30.29 -4.15 -7.73
CA ILE A 603 -29.81 -5.32 -6.99
C ILE A 603 -30.93 -6.28 -6.59
N ARG A 604 -32.13 -5.78 -6.27
CA ARG A 604 -33.26 -6.65 -5.90
C ARG A 604 -33.73 -7.47 -7.09
N SER A 605 -33.75 -6.86 -8.28
CA SER A 605 -34.03 -7.59 -9.52
C SER A 605 -32.97 -8.65 -9.78
N TYR A 606 -31.69 -8.37 -9.53
CA TYR A 606 -30.61 -9.34 -9.67
C TYR A 606 -30.67 -10.49 -8.67
N LEU A 607 -31.09 -10.22 -7.42
CA LEU A 607 -31.33 -11.25 -6.41
C LEU A 607 -32.47 -12.20 -6.81
N GLU A 608 -33.54 -11.66 -7.39
CA GLU A 608 -34.75 -12.44 -7.74
C GLU A 608 -34.62 -13.14 -9.10
N ASN A 609 -34.00 -12.49 -10.09
CA ASN A 609 -34.04 -12.90 -11.50
C ASN A 609 -32.66 -13.21 -12.11
N GLY A 610 -31.57 -12.95 -11.38
CA GLY A 610 -30.21 -13.03 -11.88
C GLY A 610 -29.72 -11.76 -12.58
N VAL A 611 -28.40 -11.70 -12.83
CA VAL A 611 -27.70 -10.59 -13.47
C VAL A 611 -27.65 -10.80 -14.98
N PRO A 612 -28.17 -9.86 -15.79
CA PRO A 612 -28.00 -9.90 -17.23
C PRO A 612 -26.54 -9.62 -17.59
N VAL A 613 -25.95 -10.47 -18.43
CA VAL A 613 -24.55 -10.33 -18.85
C VAL A 613 -24.49 -9.75 -20.26
N ALA A 614 -23.92 -8.54 -20.37
CA ALA A 614 -23.76 -7.88 -21.67
C ALA A 614 -22.69 -8.58 -22.54
N VAL A 615 -22.85 -8.52 -23.87
CA VAL A 615 -21.92 -9.11 -24.84
C VAL A 615 -20.48 -8.61 -24.67
N GLY A 616 -20.29 -7.35 -24.27
CA GLY A 616 -18.97 -6.80 -23.97
C GLY A 616 -18.26 -7.54 -22.83
N VAL A 617 -19.01 -7.88 -21.76
CA VAL A 617 -18.51 -8.65 -20.61
C VAL A 617 -18.22 -10.09 -21.02
N GLN A 618 -19.10 -10.71 -21.81
CA GLN A 618 -18.87 -12.05 -22.35
C GLN A 618 -17.58 -12.12 -23.17
N ASN A 619 -17.34 -11.15 -24.04
CA ASN A 619 -16.12 -11.09 -24.84
C ASN A 619 -14.87 -10.87 -23.99
N LEU A 620 -14.97 -10.07 -22.93
CA LEU A 620 -13.87 -9.86 -21.98
C LEU A 620 -13.49 -11.16 -21.27
N VAL A 621 -14.45 -11.85 -20.67
CA VAL A 621 -14.20 -13.13 -19.98
C VAL A 621 -13.77 -14.22 -20.96
N ARG A 622 -14.33 -14.25 -22.18
CA ARG A 622 -13.92 -15.17 -23.25
C ARG A 622 -12.42 -15.01 -23.57
N ALA A 623 -11.92 -13.78 -23.61
CA ALA A 623 -10.50 -13.51 -23.85
C ALA A 623 -9.60 -13.96 -22.69
N GLN A 624 -10.16 -14.12 -21.48
CA GLN A 624 -9.44 -14.50 -20.27
C GLN A 624 -9.55 -15.99 -19.92
N LEU A 625 -10.31 -16.80 -20.67
CA LEU A 625 -10.54 -18.21 -20.33
C LEU A 625 -9.25 -19.00 -20.06
N ILE A 626 -8.21 -18.77 -20.87
CA ILE A 626 -6.94 -19.46 -20.66
C ILE A 626 -6.31 -19.05 -19.33
N VAL A 627 -6.30 -17.75 -19.02
CA VAL A 627 -5.78 -17.22 -17.75
C VAL A 627 -6.55 -17.80 -16.56
N VAL A 628 -7.89 -17.84 -16.63
CA VAL A 628 -8.74 -18.42 -15.57
C VAL A 628 -8.45 -19.92 -15.39
N TRP A 629 -8.32 -20.66 -16.49
CA TRP A 629 -7.98 -22.08 -16.44
C TRP A 629 -6.61 -22.32 -15.80
N GLU A 630 -5.57 -21.61 -16.25
CA GLU A 630 -4.22 -21.70 -15.72
C GLU A 630 -4.18 -21.33 -14.23
N ALA A 631 -4.92 -20.29 -13.83
CA ALA A 631 -5.01 -19.84 -12.44
C ALA A 631 -5.63 -20.89 -11.50
N TRP A 632 -6.59 -21.70 -11.97
CA TRP A 632 -7.19 -22.77 -11.17
C TRP A 632 -6.41 -24.09 -11.25
N ARG A 633 -5.83 -24.40 -12.41
CA ARG A 633 -5.24 -25.72 -12.68
C ARG A 633 -3.73 -25.77 -12.54
N GLY A 634 -3.05 -24.63 -12.63
CA GLY A 634 -1.58 -24.54 -12.66
C GLY A 634 -0.97 -25.30 -13.84
N GLN A 635 -1.67 -25.35 -14.98
CA GLN A 635 -1.30 -26.07 -16.19
C GLN A 635 -0.80 -25.14 -17.26
#